data_AF-A0A7T0FZQ4-F1
#
_entry.id   AF-A0A7T0FZQ4-F1
#
_cell.length_a   1.000
_cell.length_b   1.000
_cell.length_c   1.000
_cell.angle_alpha   90.00
_cell.angle_beta   90.00
_cell.angle_gamma   90.00
#
_symmetry.space_group_name_H-M   'P 1'
#
loop_
_entity.id
_entity.type
_entity.pdbx_description
1 polymer ?
#
loop_
_entity_poly.entity_id
_entity_poly.type
_entity_poly.pdbx_seq_one_letter_code
_entity_poly.pdbx_strand_id
1 'polypeptide(L)' 'MREDSHHIQIEGVSEFPLQRSLDCQDWEDVDQEELDAMLDELTIERVKVFLGVLRSGSFPRHQNYYYRICPHNKNYT' A
#
# COMPACT_ATOMS: atom_id res chain seq x y z
N MET A 1 -0.66 -11.54 8.20
CA MET A 1 0.83 -11.56 8.19
C MET A 1 1.26 -12.34 6.96
N ARG A 2 2.21 -11.82 6.17
CA ARG A 2 2.70 -12.45 4.93
C ARG A 2 4.20 -12.69 5.06
N GLU A 3 4.68 -13.87 4.70
CA GLU A 3 6.10 -14.24 4.70
C GLU A 3 6.59 -14.49 3.28
N ASP A 4 7.89 -14.28 3.06
CA ASP A 4 8.54 -14.63 1.80
C ASP A 4 9.08 -16.06 1.76
N SER A 5 9.65 -16.45 0.61
CA SER A 5 10.23 -17.79 0.41
C SER A 5 11.40 -18.12 1.34
N HIS A 6 11.94 -17.13 2.07
CA HIS A 6 13.00 -17.29 3.06
C HIS A 6 12.45 -17.20 4.50
N HIS A 7 11.13 -17.27 4.68
CA HIS A 7 10.44 -17.11 5.97
C HIS A 7 10.68 -15.74 6.63
N ILE A 8 10.96 -14.71 5.82
CA ILE A 8 11.09 -13.34 6.31
C ILE A 8 9.70 -12.70 6.28
N GLN A 9 9.27 -12.17 7.42
CA GLN A 9 8.02 -11.42 7.55
C GLN A 9 8.08 -10.15 6.69
N ILE A 10 7.06 -9.98 5.87
CA ILE A 10 6.89 -8.80 5.02
C ILE A 10 6.22 -7.73 5.86
N GLU A 11 6.94 -6.63 6.08
CA GLU A 11 6.39 -5.44 6.74
C GLU A 11 5.10 -4.99 6.01
N GLY A 12 4.03 -4.80 6.77
CA GLY A 12 2.76 -4.30 6.29
C GLY A 12 2.69 -2.77 6.27
N VAL A 13 1.45 -2.26 6.16
CA VAL A 13 1.13 -0.82 6.24
C VAL A 13 -0.15 -0.56 7.06
N SER A 14 -0.64 -1.56 7.79
CA SER A 14 -1.94 -1.52 8.48
C SER A 14 -2.04 -0.49 9.61
N GLU A 15 -0.90 0.04 10.06
CA GLU A 15 -0.85 1.12 11.04
C GLU A 15 -1.07 2.51 10.42
N PHE A 16 -1.09 2.60 9.08
CA PHE A 16 -1.19 3.86 8.36
C PHE A 16 -2.54 4.00 7.66
N PRO A 17 -3.15 5.18 7.67
CA PRO A 17 -4.31 5.47 6.82
C PRO A 17 -3.91 5.33 5.35
N LEU A 18 -4.78 4.72 4.54
CA LEU A 18 -4.53 4.42 3.13
C LEU A 18 -5.50 5.20 2.25
N GLN A 19 -5.02 5.57 1.07
CA GLN A 19 -5.84 6.19 0.04
C GLN A 19 -5.55 5.60 -1.33
N ARG A 20 -6.55 5.64 -2.21
CA ARG A 20 -6.40 5.32 -3.63
C ARG A 20 -6.82 6.47 -4.53
N SER A 21 -6.33 6.46 -5.75
CA SER A 21 -6.69 7.44 -6.79
C SER A 21 -6.65 6.80 -8.17
N LEU A 22 -7.50 7.24 -9.09
CA LEU A 22 -7.47 6.82 -10.50
C LEU A 22 -6.41 7.58 -11.31
N ASP A 23 -6.08 8.80 -10.89
CA ASP A 23 -5.29 9.77 -11.67
C ASP A 23 -4.21 10.51 -10.85
N CYS A 24 -4.05 10.13 -9.57
CA CYS A 24 -3.21 10.78 -8.58
C CYS A 24 -3.61 12.22 -8.22
N GLN A 25 -4.76 12.72 -8.68
CA GLN A 25 -5.27 14.05 -8.35
C GLN A 25 -6.25 13.97 -7.18
N ASP A 26 -7.28 13.13 -7.31
CA ASP A 26 -8.31 12.93 -6.29
C ASP A 26 -8.09 11.63 -5.53
N TRP A 27 -8.05 11.71 -4.20
CA TRP A 27 -7.71 10.60 -3.33
C TRP A 27 -8.88 10.25 -2.42
N GLU A 28 -9.24 8.97 -2.43
CA GLU A 28 -10.31 8.40 -1.62
C GLU A 28 -9.72 7.51 -0.54
N ASP A 29 -10.31 7.50 0.65
CA ASP A 29 -9.88 6.62 1.72
C ASP A 29 -10.17 5.16 1.37
N VAL A 30 -9.24 4.29 1.74
CA VAL A 30 -9.31 2.85 1.52
C VAL A 30 -9.15 2.16 2.86
N ASP A 31 -10.02 1.20 3.13
CA ASP A 31 -9.88 0.37 4.31
C ASP A 31 -8.79 -0.69 4.13
N GLN A 32 -8.31 -1.22 5.24
CA GLN A 32 -7.25 -2.22 5.23
C GLN A 32 -7.73 -3.54 4.61
N GLU A 33 -9.02 -3.86 4.69
CA GLU A 33 -9.60 -5.10 4.15
C GLU A 33 -9.54 -5.13 2.62
N GLU A 34 -9.84 -4.02 1.95
CA GLU A 34 -9.73 -3.89 0.50
C GLU A 34 -8.29 -4.04 0.04
N LEU A 35 -7.34 -3.40 0.73
CA LEU A 35 -5.92 -3.56 0.42
C LEU A 35 -5.50 -5.03 0.59
N ASP A 36 -5.92 -5.69 1.67
CA ASP A 36 -5.56 -7.07 1.92
C ASP A 36 -6.13 -8.02 0.86
N ALA A 37 -7.38 -7.84 0.45
CA ALA A 37 -7.98 -8.61 -0.64
C ALA A 37 -7.18 -8.44 -1.95
N MET A 38 -6.77 -7.21 -2.28
CA MET A 38 -5.94 -6.93 -3.45
C MET A 38 -4.54 -7.57 -3.34
N LEU A 39 -3.93 -7.57 -2.16
CA LEU A 39 -2.63 -8.20 -1.94
C LEU A 39 -2.69 -9.73 -2.05
N ASP A 40 -3.81 -10.35 -1.69
CA ASP A 40 -4.02 -11.80 -1.78
C ASP A 40 -4.14 -12.29 -3.24
N GLU A 41 -4.47 -11.40 -4.19
CA GLU A 41 -4.45 -11.69 -5.63
C GLU A 41 -3.03 -11.68 -6.23
N LEU A 42 -2.03 -11.18 -5.50
CA LEU A 42 -0.67 -10.99 -5.97
C LEU A 42 0.26 -12.12 -5.51
N THR A 43 1.30 -12.40 -6.30
CA THR A 43 2.40 -13.24 -5.81
C THR A 43 3.14 -12.52 -4.68
N ILE A 44 3.77 -13.29 -3.80
CA ILE A 44 4.50 -12.76 -2.65
C ILE A 44 5.60 -11.76 -3.07
N GLU A 45 6.29 -11.98 -4.19
CA GLU A 45 7.29 -11.06 -4.72
C GLU A 45 6.67 -9.73 -5.13
N ARG A 46 5.47 -9.77 -5.74
CA ARG A 46 4.73 -8.56 -6.12
C ARG A 46 4.21 -7.82 -4.90
N VAL A 47 3.77 -8.54 -3.87
CA VAL A 47 3.39 -7.95 -2.57
C VAL A 47 4.58 -7.21 -1.95
N LYS A 48 5.78 -7.83 -1.93
CA LYS A 48 7.01 -7.20 -1.40
C LYS A 48 7.32 -5.89 -2.12
N VAL A 49 7.29 -5.91 -3.46
CA VAL A 49 7.54 -4.71 -4.27
C VAL A 49 6.47 -3.66 -4.03
N PHE A 50 5.20 -4.03 -4.07
CA PHE A 50 4.08 -3.11 -3.88
C PHE A 50 4.17 -2.40 -2.53
N LEU A 51 4.30 -3.16 -1.44
CA LEU A 51 4.39 -2.61 -0.10
C LEU A 51 5.69 -1.80 0.11
N GLY A 52 6.80 -2.22 -0.49
CA GLY A 52 8.06 -1.47 -0.46
C GLY A 52 7.95 -0.10 -1.14
N VAL A 53 7.29 -0.02 -2.31
CA VAL A 53 7.03 1.24 -3.02
C VAL A 53 6.04 2.11 -2.24
N LEU A 54 5.01 1.50 -1.66
CA LEU A 54 4.03 2.21 -0.84
C LEU A 54 4.68 2.86 0.38
N ARG A 55 5.54 2.12 1.10
CA ARG A 55 6.29 2.61 2.27
C ARG A 55 7.33 3.67 1.92
N SER A 56 7.85 3.70 0.70
CA SER A 56 8.77 4.75 0.27
C SER A 56 8.08 6.10 -0.01
N GLY A 57 6.75 6.15 0.06
CA GLY A 57 5.94 7.33 -0.24
C GLY A 57 5.65 7.52 -1.73
N SER A 58 6.00 6.53 -2.56
CA SER A 58 5.59 6.48 -3.97
C SER A 58 4.22 5.84 -4.13
N PHE A 59 3.65 5.93 -5.33
CA PHE A 59 2.28 5.47 -5.60
C PHE A 59 2.29 4.20 -6.45
N PRO A 60 2.39 3.00 -5.86
CA PRO A 60 2.28 1.77 -6.63
C PRO A 60 0.89 1.67 -7.24
N ARG A 61 0.83 1.24 -8.50
CA ARG A 61 -0.42 1.02 -9.21
C ARG A 61 -0.80 -0.45 -9.18
N HIS A 62 -2.06 -0.73 -8.86
CA HIS A 62 -2.69 -2.03 -9.07
C HIS A 62 -3.99 -1.83 -9.85
N GLN A 63 -4.15 -2.57 -10.95
CA GLN A 63 -5.24 -2.38 -11.92
C GLN A 63 -5.37 -0.91 -12.36
N ASN A 64 -6.47 -0.24 -11.99
CA ASN A 64 -6.77 1.13 -12.36
C ASN A 64 -6.46 2.15 -11.25
N TYR A 65 -6.05 1.69 -10.07
CA TYR A 65 -5.84 2.54 -8.91
C TYR A 65 -4.36 2.65 -8.54
N TYR A 66 -3.96 3.87 -8.20
CA TYR A 66 -2.74 4.19 -7.47
C TYR A 66 -3.05 4.17 -5.98
N TYR A 67 -2.16 3.61 -5.18
CA TYR A 67 -2.32 3.57 -3.73
C TYR A 67 -1.26 4.44 -3.05
N ARG A 68 -1.60 5.04 -1.90
CA ARG A 68 -0.64 5.74 -1.06
C ARG A 68 -0.99 5.58 0.42
N ILE A 69 0.03 5.73 1.26
CA ILE A 69 -0.21 6.08 2.66
C ILE A 69 -0.68 7.53 2.67
N CYS A 70 -1.81 7.79 3.32
CA CYS A 70 -2.36 9.13 3.46
C CYS A 70 -1.28 10.03 4.09
N PRO A 71 -0.86 11.11 3.42
CA PRO A 71 0.13 12.00 3.97
C PRO A 71 -0.46 12.62 5.23
N HIS A 72 0.04 12.22 6.40
CA HIS A 72 -0.15 13.05 7.59
C HIS A 72 0.39 14.42 7.24
N ASN A 73 -0.46 15.45 7.29
CA ASN A 73 -0.01 16.83 7.25
C ASN A 73 1.07 16.96 8.33
N LYS A 74 2.35 16.97 7.92
CA LYS A 74 3.42 17.47 8.76
C LYS A 74 3.14 18.95 8.91
N ASN A 75 2.35 19.30 9.91
CA ASN A 75 2.48 20.60 10.55
C ASN A 75 3.89 20.64 11.13
N TYR A 76 4.85 21.03 10.31
CA TYR A 76 6.10 21.60 10.80
C TYR A 76 5.70 22.90 11.50
N THR A 77 5.62 22.84 12.83
CA THR A 77 5.60 24.01 13.70
C THR A 77 6.89 23.99 14.51
#